data_AF-A0A2J8GFE9-F1
#
_entry.id   AF-A0A2J8GFE9-F1
#
_cell.length_a   1.000
_cell.length_b   1.000
_cell.length_c   1.000
_cell.angle_alpha   90.00
_cell.angle_beta   90.00
_cell.angle_gamma   90.00
#
_symmetry.space_group_name_H-M   'P 1'
#
loop_
_entity.id
_entity.type
_entity.pdbx_description
1 polymer ?
#
loop_
_entity_poly.entity_id
_entity_poly.type
_entity_poly.pdbx_seq_one_letter_code
_entity_poly.pdbx_strand_id
1 'polypeptide(L)'
;MKRWLGKAETALGNHSDRLNAINIFPVADGDTGTNLYLTVRAAHRALQDAIPADAGQMQVPEQAGRLAKLNDVGAVLAHAGEAAMEQAKGNSGTLFSVFLCAAAEPLAGHARLTSSLLAAALNRAQIRAWSALSDPVPGTMLSVMEAAGRAAAAVDAGQNGNDSNHALGLVLDAAVEAALEAVVRTEGQLDALQAAHVVDAGGVGMLLILDCLRSAVLGEELRSELLDGLHGYDLQDPHIHTGMPDDDGVEVMCTISLSPLDAATLRQRLDELGDSVIMSQVGPSADADGRYRWRVHVHVPDPAPALGAIRSLGDPADVSVSELALPRDPSGEVSAEGR
;
A
#
# COMPACT_ATOMS: atom_id res chain seq x y z
N MET A 1 -4.55 14.37 6.65
CA MET A 1 -4.93 13.32 5.68
C MET A 1 -4.93 13.83 4.23
N LYS A 2 -5.80 14.76 3.81
CA LYS A 2 -5.77 15.27 2.41
C LYS A 2 -4.40 15.79 1.94
N ARG A 3 -3.76 16.66 2.74
CA ARG A 3 -2.39 17.17 2.45
C ARG A 3 -1.36 16.04 2.34
N TRP A 4 -1.49 15.01 3.17
CA TRP A 4 -0.59 13.86 3.15
C TRP A 4 -0.75 13.05 1.86
N LEU A 5 -1.97 12.65 1.51
CA LEU A 5 -2.21 11.85 0.30
C LEU A 5 -1.88 12.64 -0.97
N GLY A 6 -2.09 13.96 -1.01
CA GLY A 6 -1.65 14.79 -2.13
C GLY A 6 -0.12 14.90 -2.28
N LYS A 7 0.61 15.02 -1.16
CA LYS A 7 2.07 14.94 -1.15
C LYS A 7 2.55 13.55 -1.61
N ALA A 8 1.94 12.48 -1.10
CA ALA A 8 2.27 11.11 -1.49
C ALA A 8 1.98 10.83 -2.97
N GLU A 9 0.85 11.33 -3.52
CA GLU A 9 0.54 11.21 -4.96
C GLU A 9 1.65 11.87 -5.80
N THR A 10 2.08 13.07 -5.40
CA THR A 10 3.10 13.82 -6.13
C THR A 10 4.47 13.13 -6.03
N ALA A 11 4.85 12.69 -4.84
CA ALA A 11 6.11 11.99 -4.62
C ALA A 11 6.15 10.67 -5.40
N LEU A 12 5.12 9.82 -5.28
CA LEU A 12 5.08 8.56 -6.02
C LEU A 12 4.99 8.77 -7.54
N GLY A 13 4.29 9.80 -8.01
CA GLY A 13 4.30 10.17 -9.43
C GLY A 13 5.70 10.51 -9.94
N ASN A 14 6.48 11.27 -9.16
CA ASN A 14 7.85 11.63 -9.50
C ASN A 14 8.85 10.46 -9.38
N HIS A 15 8.52 9.45 -8.58
CA HIS A 15 9.39 8.31 -8.29
C HIS A 15 8.95 7.01 -8.97
N SER A 16 7.81 7.00 -9.68
CA SER A 16 7.20 5.80 -10.25
C SER A 16 8.18 5.01 -11.11
N ASP A 17 8.88 5.66 -12.04
CA ASP A 17 9.81 4.99 -12.96
C ASP A 17 11.01 4.38 -12.23
N ARG A 18 11.51 5.04 -11.17
CA ARG A 18 12.62 4.52 -10.34
C ARG A 18 12.18 3.36 -9.46
N LEU A 19 10.97 3.42 -8.90
CA LEU A 19 10.38 2.31 -8.16
C LEU A 19 10.17 1.09 -9.08
N ASN A 20 9.68 1.34 -10.31
CA ASN A 20 9.55 0.32 -11.33
C ASN A 20 10.92 -0.26 -11.74
N ALA A 21 11.97 0.57 -11.84
CA ALA A 21 13.32 0.15 -12.21
C ALA A 21 13.87 -0.97 -11.33
N ILE A 22 13.61 -0.91 -10.01
CA ILE A 22 14.06 -1.89 -9.00
C ILE A 22 13.00 -2.94 -8.63
N ASN A 23 11.83 -2.96 -9.29
CA ASN A 23 10.78 -3.91 -8.98
C ASN A 23 11.11 -5.31 -9.53
N ILE A 24 11.74 -6.13 -8.70
CA ILE A 24 12.17 -7.49 -9.06
C ILE A 24 11.62 -8.58 -8.13
N PHE A 25 10.79 -8.22 -7.15
CA PHE A 25 10.23 -9.16 -6.18
C PHE A 25 8.76 -8.83 -5.83
N PRO A 26 7.87 -9.82 -5.67
CA PRO A 26 8.11 -11.25 -5.97
C PRO A 26 8.22 -11.52 -7.48
N VAL A 27 7.72 -10.59 -8.30
CA VAL A 27 7.69 -10.66 -9.75
C VAL A 27 8.46 -9.46 -10.32
N ALA A 28 9.25 -9.69 -11.37
CA ALA A 28 10.05 -8.66 -12.04
C ALA A 28 9.31 -7.95 -13.19
N ASP A 29 8.13 -7.42 -12.89
CA ASP A 29 7.19 -6.83 -13.86
C ASP A 29 7.34 -5.31 -14.06
N GLY A 30 8.14 -4.65 -13.22
CA GLY A 30 8.36 -3.21 -13.32
C GLY A 30 7.11 -2.35 -13.06
N ASP A 31 6.17 -2.78 -12.21
CA ASP A 31 4.90 -2.05 -12.01
C ASP A 31 4.68 -1.41 -10.62
N THR A 32 5.51 -1.73 -9.60
CA THR A 32 5.26 -1.33 -8.21
C THR A 32 5.06 0.17 -8.02
N GLY A 33 5.86 1.01 -8.68
CA GLY A 33 5.72 2.47 -8.64
C GLY A 33 4.39 2.94 -9.24
N THR A 34 4.00 2.36 -10.37
CA THR A 34 2.73 2.66 -11.03
C THR A 34 1.54 2.25 -10.17
N ASN A 35 1.58 1.05 -9.59
CA ASN A 35 0.54 0.51 -8.73
C ASN A 35 0.35 1.36 -7.46
N LEU A 36 1.45 1.75 -6.79
CA LEU A 36 1.39 2.64 -5.63
C LEU A 36 0.86 4.04 -5.99
N TYR A 37 1.34 4.63 -7.09
CA TYR A 37 0.87 5.94 -7.57
C TYR A 37 -0.65 5.93 -7.83
N LEU A 38 -1.13 4.95 -8.60
CA LEU A 38 -2.56 4.83 -8.94
C LEU A 38 -3.43 4.64 -7.69
N THR A 39 -2.95 3.84 -6.74
CA THR A 39 -3.63 3.57 -5.48
C THR A 39 -3.74 4.83 -4.61
N VAL A 40 -2.62 5.55 -4.40
CA VAL A 40 -2.62 6.81 -3.64
C VAL A 40 -3.46 7.89 -4.33
N ARG A 41 -3.42 7.96 -5.66
CA ARG A 41 -4.26 8.89 -6.43
C ARG A 41 -5.75 8.62 -6.23
N ALA A 42 -6.17 7.35 -6.22
CA ALA A 42 -7.56 7.00 -5.93
C ALA A 42 -7.97 7.46 -4.51
N ALA A 43 -7.11 7.19 -3.53
CA ALA A 43 -7.31 7.62 -2.14
C ALA A 43 -7.42 9.16 -2.02
N HIS A 44 -6.53 9.90 -2.69
CA HIS A 44 -6.51 11.36 -2.68
C HIS A 44 -7.74 11.96 -3.36
N ARG A 45 -8.14 11.44 -4.54
CA ARG A 45 -9.33 11.89 -5.27
C ARG A 45 -10.61 11.73 -4.45
N ALA A 46 -10.78 10.61 -3.76
CA ALA A 46 -11.92 10.40 -2.86
C ALA A 46 -12.02 11.51 -1.79
N LEU A 47 -10.89 11.99 -1.26
CA LEU A 47 -10.86 13.12 -0.32
C LEU A 47 -11.05 14.50 -0.96
N GLN A 48 -10.87 14.63 -2.27
CA GLN A 48 -11.20 15.85 -3.01
C GLN A 48 -12.70 15.93 -3.26
N ASP A 49 -13.30 14.84 -3.73
CA ASP A 49 -14.73 14.77 -4.09
C ASP A 49 -15.65 14.81 -2.87
N ALA A 50 -15.16 14.37 -1.70
CA ALA A 50 -15.90 14.44 -0.43
C ALA A 50 -16.11 15.87 0.09
N ILE A 51 -15.40 16.88 -0.42
CA ILE A 51 -15.52 18.29 -0.01
C ILE A 51 -16.14 19.10 -1.16
N PRO A 52 -17.46 19.39 -1.15
CA PRO A 52 -18.06 20.24 -2.17
C PRO A 52 -17.45 21.65 -2.15
N ALA A 53 -17.08 22.16 -3.33
CA ALA A 53 -16.48 23.48 -3.53
C ALA A 53 -17.37 24.64 -3.02
N ASP A 54 -18.69 24.43 -2.97
CA ASP A 54 -19.70 25.39 -2.53
C ASP A 54 -20.35 24.98 -1.21
N ALA A 55 -19.57 24.94 -0.12
CA ALA A 55 -20.11 24.72 1.24
C ALA A 55 -20.98 25.90 1.77
N GLY A 56 -21.15 26.97 0.99
CA GLY A 56 -21.86 28.19 1.39
C GLY A 56 -23.38 28.17 1.19
N GLN A 57 -23.93 27.24 0.39
CA GLN A 57 -25.35 27.28 0.03
C GLN A 57 -25.91 25.86 -0.15
N MET A 58 -26.34 25.20 0.94
CA MET A 58 -27.50 24.30 0.99
C MET A 58 -27.63 23.70 2.41
N GLN A 59 -28.83 23.83 3.01
CA GLN A 59 -29.14 23.38 4.37
C GLN A 59 -29.89 22.04 4.29
N VAL A 60 -29.16 20.91 4.36
CA VAL A 60 -29.77 19.56 4.39
C VAL A 60 -29.11 18.72 5.49
N PRO A 61 -29.86 17.93 6.29
CA PRO A 61 -29.33 17.07 7.37
C PRO A 61 -28.22 16.10 6.93
N GLU A 62 -28.24 15.68 5.68
CA GLU A 62 -27.23 14.82 5.05
C GLU A 62 -25.86 15.51 4.92
N GLN A 63 -25.83 16.85 4.93
CA GLN A 63 -24.61 17.66 4.93
C GLN A 63 -23.98 17.70 6.32
N ALA A 64 -24.78 17.78 7.39
CA ALA A 64 -24.29 17.75 8.77
C ALA A 64 -23.62 16.40 9.11
N GLY A 65 -24.20 15.29 8.64
CA GLY A 65 -23.59 13.96 8.74
C GLY A 65 -22.28 13.85 7.95
N ARG A 66 -22.19 14.47 6.77
CA ARG A 66 -20.95 14.54 5.97
C ARG A 66 -19.87 15.41 6.61
N LEU A 67 -20.23 16.60 7.11
CA LEU A 67 -19.33 17.51 7.83
C LEU A 67 -18.79 16.89 9.12
N ALA A 68 -19.62 16.14 9.85
CA ALA A 68 -19.18 15.39 11.03
C ALA A 68 -18.15 14.31 10.67
N LYS A 69 -18.37 13.57 9.57
CA LYS A 69 -17.40 12.58 9.05
C LYS A 69 -16.11 13.23 8.54
N LEU A 70 -16.16 14.42 7.98
CA LEU A 70 -14.97 15.18 7.55
C LEU A 70 -14.11 15.67 8.73
N ASN A 71 -14.72 15.85 9.91
CA ASN A 71 -14.03 16.21 11.15
C ASN A 71 -13.53 14.98 11.93
N ASP A 72 -13.71 13.76 11.42
CA ASP A 72 -13.22 12.51 12.00
C ASP A 72 -12.07 11.99 11.14
N VAL A 73 -10.86 11.98 11.70
CA VAL A 73 -9.64 11.57 11.01
C VAL A 73 -9.72 10.11 10.57
N GLY A 74 -10.30 9.23 11.39
CA GLY A 74 -10.49 7.82 11.05
C GLY A 74 -11.54 7.65 9.96
N ALA A 75 -12.67 8.36 10.02
CA ALA A 75 -13.66 8.28 8.95
C ALA A 75 -13.12 8.78 7.60
N VAL A 76 -12.33 9.86 7.61
CA VAL A 76 -11.64 10.38 6.42
C VAL A 76 -10.64 9.35 5.88
N LEU A 77 -9.81 8.76 6.73
CA LEU A 77 -8.80 7.79 6.29
C LEU A 77 -9.45 6.48 5.82
N ALA A 78 -10.53 6.03 6.46
CA ALA A 78 -11.28 4.84 6.06
C ALA A 78 -11.87 5.03 4.66
N HIS A 79 -12.49 6.19 4.38
CA HIS A 79 -13.03 6.49 3.05
C HIS A 79 -11.94 6.50 1.97
N ALA A 80 -10.76 7.08 2.28
CA ALA A 80 -9.61 7.04 1.37
C ALA A 80 -9.10 5.61 1.15
N GLY A 81 -9.04 4.80 2.20
CA GLY A 81 -8.62 3.39 2.13
C GLY A 81 -9.60 2.51 1.33
N GLU A 82 -10.91 2.73 1.47
CA GLU A 82 -11.92 2.05 0.65
C GLU A 82 -11.75 2.38 -0.83
N ALA A 83 -11.59 3.66 -1.17
CA ALA A 83 -11.36 4.08 -2.56
C ALA A 83 -10.02 3.55 -3.12
N ALA A 84 -8.98 3.52 -2.29
CA ALA A 84 -7.70 2.89 -2.63
C ALA A 84 -7.89 1.41 -2.95
N MET A 85 -8.60 0.68 -2.08
CA MET A 85 -8.85 -0.76 -2.21
C MET A 85 -9.65 -1.12 -3.47
N GLU A 86 -10.63 -0.29 -3.84
CA GLU A 86 -11.43 -0.50 -5.04
C GLU A 86 -10.63 -0.29 -6.34
N GLN A 87 -9.60 0.56 -6.30
CA GLN A 87 -8.75 0.86 -7.46
C GLN A 87 -7.36 0.20 -7.40
N ALA A 88 -7.09 -0.56 -6.32
CA ALA A 88 -5.83 -1.21 -6.10
C ALA A 88 -5.53 -2.21 -7.22
N LYS A 89 -4.30 -2.15 -7.72
CA LYS A 89 -3.70 -3.09 -8.64
C LYS A 89 -2.40 -3.61 -8.04
N GLY A 90 -2.04 -4.84 -8.37
CA GLY A 90 -0.83 -5.43 -7.83
C GLY A 90 -0.91 -5.72 -6.32
N ASN A 91 0.11 -6.42 -5.85
CA ASN A 91 0.31 -6.66 -4.43
C ASN A 91 0.58 -5.35 -3.68
N SER A 92 1.41 -4.47 -4.24
CA SER A 92 1.83 -3.22 -3.60
C SER A 92 0.65 -2.25 -3.38
N GLY A 93 -0.20 -2.07 -4.40
CA GLY A 93 -1.42 -1.26 -4.29
C GLY A 93 -2.44 -1.86 -3.32
N THR A 94 -2.65 -3.18 -3.38
CA THR A 94 -3.58 -3.87 -2.47
C THR A 94 -3.10 -3.77 -1.02
N LEU A 95 -1.82 -4.03 -0.76
CA LEU A 95 -1.24 -3.98 0.58
C LEU A 95 -1.25 -2.57 1.18
N PHE A 96 -0.95 -1.55 0.37
CA PHE A 96 -1.05 -0.16 0.83
C PHE A 96 -2.52 0.23 1.13
N SER A 97 -3.48 -0.28 0.36
CA SER A 97 -4.91 -0.08 0.66
C SER A 97 -5.32 -0.76 1.97
N VAL A 98 -4.80 -1.97 2.24
CA VAL A 98 -4.97 -2.65 3.54
C VAL A 98 -4.41 -1.79 4.67
N PHE A 99 -3.22 -1.22 4.49
CA PHE A 99 -2.58 -0.32 5.45
C PHE A 99 -3.49 0.87 5.77
N LEU A 100 -4.03 1.57 4.77
CA LEU A 100 -4.91 2.73 4.97
C LEU A 100 -6.18 2.35 5.76
N CYS A 101 -6.87 1.28 5.35
CA CYS A 101 -8.08 0.81 6.02
C CYS A 101 -7.82 0.46 7.49
N ALA A 102 -6.72 -0.24 7.76
CA ALA A 102 -6.36 -0.66 9.11
C ALA A 102 -5.88 0.50 9.99
N ALA A 103 -5.10 1.43 9.42
CA ALA A 103 -4.65 2.64 10.10
C ALA A 103 -5.83 3.54 10.50
N ALA A 104 -6.95 3.47 9.77
CA ALA A 104 -8.14 4.25 10.08
C ALA A 104 -8.87 3.79 11.36
N GLU A 105 -8.79 2.50 11.70
CA GLU A 105 -9.59 1.92 12.81
C GLU A 105 -9.29 2.58 14.17
N PRO A 106 -8.02 2.75 14.60
CA PRO A 106 -7.72 3.40 15.89
C PRO A 106 -8.00 4.90 15.88
N LEU A 107 -8.17 5.51 14.70
CA LEU A 107 -8.40 6.94 14.53
C LEU A 107 -9.90 7.30 14.51
N ALA A 108 -10.79 6.31 14.48
CA ALA A 108 -12.23 6.51 14.41
C ALA A 108 -12.74 7.32 15.61
N GLY A 109 -13.57 8.33 15.34
CA GLY A 109 -14.13 9.23 16.34
C GLY A 109 -13.18 10.35 16.79
N HIS A 110 -11.94 10.40 16.29
CA HIS A 110 -10.96 11.40 16.69
C HIS A 110 -10.84 12.53 15.67
N ALA A 111 -10.94 13.78 16.14
CA ALA A 111 -10.81 14.95 15.28
C ALA A 111 -9.36 15.39 14.99
N ARG A 112 -8.39 14.86 15.74
CA ARG A 112 -6.98 15.22 15.62
C ARG A 112 -6.11 13.99 15.83
N LEU A 113 -5.00 13.94 15.09
CA LEU A 113 -3.96 12.93 15.26
C LEU A 113 -3.08 13.31 16.47
N THR A 114 -2.79 12.34 17.33
CA THR A 114 -1.83 12.45 18.44
C THR A 114 -0.72 11.41 18.26
N SER A 115 0.36 11.51 19.03
CA SER A 115 1.44 10.51 19.02
C SER A 115 0.92 9.10 19.28
N SER A 116 0.08 8.91 20.31
CA SER A 116 -0.47 7.60 20.67
C SER A 116 -1.45 7.06 19.63
N LEU A 117 -2.25 7.93 19.02
CA LEU A 117 -3.15 7.55 17.92
C LEU A 117 -2.36 7.14 16.68
N LEU A 118 -1.28 7.85 16.36
CA LEU A 118 -0.39 7.48 15.26
C LEU A 118 0.30 6.14 15.52
N ALA A 119 0.87 5.95 16.71
CA ALA A 119 1.51 4.69 17.10
C ALA A 119 0.51 3.51 17.04
N ALA A 120 -0.71 3.71 17.55
CA ALA A 120 -1.78 2.71 17.46
C ALA A 120 -2.19 2.43 16.01
N ALA A 121 -2.33 3.45 15.18
CA ALA A 121 -2.67 3.32 13.76
C ALA A 121 -1.61 2.55 12.97
N LEU A 122 -0.31 2.90 13.12
CA LEU A 122 0.78 2.19 12.46
C LEU A 122 0.90 0.75 12.95
N ASN A 123 0.75 0.50 14.25
CA ASN A 123 0.75 -0.86 14.78
C ASN A 123 -0.43 -1.69 14.26
N ARG A 124 -1.63 -1.11 14.18
CA ARG A 124 -2.80 -1.79 13.63
C ARG A 124 -2.60 -2.11 12.15
N ALA A 125 -2.06 -1.15 11.39
CA ALA A 125 -1.83 -1.29 9.96
C ALA A 125 -0.80 -2.37 9.64
N GLN A 126 0.33 -2.42 10.35
CA GLN A 126 1.33 -3.47 10.14
C GLN A 126 0.77 -4.86 10.45
N ILE A 127 0.07 -5.05 11.59
CA ILE A 127 -0.55 -6.35 11.92
C ILE A 127 -1.50 -6.79 10.81
N ARG A 128 -2.33 -5.86 10.31
CA ARG A 128 -3.30 -6.18 9.28
C ARG A 128 -2.62 -6.53 7.96
N ALA A 129 -1.62 -5.76 7.55
CA ALA A 129 -0.84 -6.01 6.33
C ALA A 129 -0.21 -7.41 6.35
N TRP A 130 0.46 -7.79 7.45
CA TRP A 130 1.00 -9.15 7.62
C TRP A 130 -0.07 -10.24 7.55
N SER A 131 -1.24 -10.02 8.16
CA SER A 131 -2.33 -11.03 8.18
C SER A 131 -3.17 -11.14 6.90
N ALA A 132 -3.02 -10.18 5.98
CA ALA A 132 -3.77 -10.14 4.73
C ALA A 132 -3.19 -11.08 3.68
N LEU A 133 -1.89 -11.37 3.78
CA LEU A 133 -1.14 -12.31 2.96
C LEU A 133 -1.23 -13.72 3.55
N SER A 134 -1.29 -14.73 2.69
CA SER A 134 -1.19 -16.13 3.12
C SER A 134 0.25 -16.54 3.45
N ASP A 135 1.22 -16.06 2.67
CA ASP A 135 2.66 -16.25 2.91
C ASP A 135 3.38 -14.90 2.93
N PRO A 136 3.37 -14.17 4.07
CA PRO A 136 3.99 -12.87 4.15
C PRO A 136 5.52 -12.97 4.23
N VAL A 137 6.21 -12.21 3.38
CA VAL A 137 7.67 -12.31 3.20
C VAL A 137 8.40 -11.11 3.86
N PRO A 138 9.31 -11.34 4.83
CA PRO A 138 10.24 -10.32 5.32
C PRO A 138 11.16 -9.79 4.21
N GLY A 139 11.70 -8.58 4.36
CA GLY A 139 12.51 -7.95 3.30
C GLY A 139 11.67 -7.25 2.23
N THR A 140 10.37 -7.11 2.46
CA THR A 140 9.44 -6.35 1.61
C THR A 140 8.92 -5.10 2.34
N MET A 141 8.01 -4.37 1.71
CA MET A 141 7.20 -3.30 2.31
C MET A 141 6.65 -3.65 3.72
N LEU A 142 6.36 -4.93 3.99
CA LEU A 142 5.92 -5.40 5.31
C LEU A 142 6.94 -5.10 6.42
N SER A 143 8.23 -5.32 6.16
CA SER A 143 9.31 -5.06 7.12
C SER A 143 9.45 -3.56 7.41
N VAL A 144 9.19 -2.72 6.42
CA VAL A 144 9.19 -1.25 6.56
C VAL A 144 8.01 -0.78 7.42
N MET A 145 6.80 -1.28 7.14
CA MET A 145 5.61 -0.98 7.97
C MET A 145 5.80 -1.44 9.42
N GLU A 146 6.35 -2.63 9.62
CA GLU A 146 6.62 -3.18 10.94
C GLU A 146 7.65 -2.35 11.71
N ALA A 147 8.78 -1.99 11.08
CA ALA A 147 9.82 -1.17 11.71
C ALA A 147 9.27 0.21 12.11
N ALA A 148 8.54 0.86 11.21
CA ALA A 148 7.89 2.15 11.49
C ALA A 148 6.90 2.06 12.66
N GLY A 149 6.04 1.03 12.68
CA GLY A 149 5.08 0.82 13.76
C GLY A 149 5.73 0.53 15.12
N ARG A 150 6.79 -0.28 15.15
CA ARG A 150 7.55 -0.58 16.38
C ARG A 150 8.27 0.66 16.92
N ALA A 151 8.93 1.43 16.05
CA ALA A 151 9.62 2.67 16.44
C ALA A 151 8.64 3.72 16.98
N ALA A 152 7.50 3.90 16.30
CA ALA A 152 6.45 4.79 16.75
C ALA A 152 5.94 4.42 18.15
N ALA A 153 5.67 3.14 18.40
CA ALA A 153 5.22 2.66 19.70
C ALA A 153 6.28 2.82 20.79
N ALA A 154 7.55 2.56 20.48
CA ALA A 154 8.66 2.69 21.42
C ALA A 154 8.86 4.15 21.87
N VAL A 155 8.82 5.10 20.92
CA VAL A 155 8.96 6.52 21.22
C VAL A 155 7.75 7.06 21.97
N ASP A 156 6.53 6.68 21.60
CA ASP A 156 5.30 7.09 22.30
C ASP A 156 5.28 6.63 23.75
N ALA A 157 5.69 5.38 24.02
CA ALA A 157 5.75 4.83 25.38
C ALA A 157 6.73 5.56 26.31
N GLY A 158 7.74 6.26 25.75
CA GLY A 158 8.70 7.07 26.49
C GLY A 158 8.20 8.50 26.79
N GLN A 159 7.07 8.93 26.23
CA GLN A 159 6.55 10.29 26.42
C GLN A 159 5.75 10.40 27.72
N ASN A 160 6.13 11.36 28.57
CA ASN A 160 5.52 11.60 29.88
C ASN A 160 4.76 12.95 29.95
N GLY A 161 4.39 13.55 28.82
CA GLY A 161 3.95 14.94 28.76
C GLY A 161 2.75 15.24 27.87
N ASN A 162 2.08 16.36 28.18
CA ASN A 162 0.90 16.88 27.49
C ASN A 162 1.19 17.63 26.17
N ASP A 163 2.46 17.71 25.72
CA ASP A 163 2.80 18.46 24.51
C ASP A 163 2.63 17.61 23.25
N SER A 164 1.37 17.40 22.89
CA SER A 164 0.92 16.45 21.87
C SER A 164 1.55 16.65 20.49
N ASN A 165 1.97 17.87 20.13
CA ASN A 165 2.53 18.15 18.81
C ASN A 165 4.02 17.82 18.74
N HIS A 166 4.80 18.12 19.79
CA HIS A 166 6.21 17.74 19.84
C HIS A 166 6.36 16.22 19.91
N ALA A 167 5.57 15.55 20.76
CA ALA A 167 5.54 14.10 20.84
C ALA A 167 5.15 13.45 19.49
N LEU A 168 4.18 14.03 18.78
CA LEU A 168 3.79 13.56 17.45
C LEU A 168 4.94 13.70 16.44
N GLY A 169 5.70 14.79 16.49
CA GLY A 169 6.90 14.96 15.66
C GLY A 169 7.96 13.91 15.93
N LEU A 170 8.30 13.68 17.20
CA LEU A 170 9.27 12.64 17.58
C LEU A 170 8.86 11.24 17.09
N VAL A 171 7.57 10.90 17.21
CA VAL A 171 7.04 9.61 16.72
C VAL A 171 7.12 9.51 15.20
N LEU A 172 6.83 10.60 14.47
CA LEU A 172 6.93 10.62 13.00
C LEU A 172 8.37 10.50 12.52
N ASP A 173 9.30 11.26 13.11
CA ASP A 173 10.71 11.22 12.75
C ASP A 173 11.27 9.81 12.99
N ALA A 174 11.00 9.23 14.17
CA ALA A 174 11.42 7.87 14.49
C ALA A 174 10.80 6.80 13.57
N ALA A 175 9.55 6.95 13.18
CA ALA A 175 8.90 6.03 12.25
C ALA A 175 9.56 6.07 10.87
N VAL A 176 9.91 7.26 10.36
CA VAL A 176 10.56 7.40 9.05
C VAL A 176 12.03 6.95 9.09
N GLU A 177 12.75 7.23 10.18
CA GLU A 177 14.12 6.74 10.37
C GLU A 177 14.17 5.21 10.42
N ALA A 178 13.28 4.58 11.20
CA ALA A 178 13.20 3.12 11.26
C ALA A 178 12.75 2.51 9.92
N ALA A 179 11.88 3.20 9.17
CA ALA A 179 11.51 2.80 7.82
C ALA A 179 12.70 2.83 6.87
N LEU A 180 13.53 3.89 6.92
CA LEU A 180 14.75 3.99 6.12
C LEU A 180 15.72 2.84 6.43
N GLU A 181 16.00 2.60 7.70
CA GLU A 181 16.86 1.49 8.10
C GLU A 181 16.30 0.13 7.64
N ALA A 182 14.98 -0.04 7.67
CA ALA A 182 14.35 -1.25 7.18
C ALA A 182 14.50 -1.40 5.66
N VAL A 183 14.32 -0.32 4.90
CA VAL A 183 14.57 -0.29 3.45
C VAL A 183 16.01 -0.74 3.15
N VAL A 184 17.01 -0.16 3.82
CA VAL A 184 18.41 -0.56 3.63
C VAL A 184 18.63 -2.05 3.91
N ARG A 185 17.98 -2.60 4.93
CA ARG A 185 18.10 -4.04 5.27
C ARG A 185 17.45 -4.97 4.26
N THR A 186 16.47 -4.51 3.48
CA THR A 186 15.74 -5.39 2.53
C THR A 186 16.66 -6.09 1.54
N GLU A 187 17.70 -5.40 1.07
CA GLU A 187 18.72 -5.97 0.18
C GLU A 187 19.30 -7.28 0.73
N GLY A 188 19.68 -7.30 2.02
CA GLY A 188 20.27 -8.47 2.66
C GLY A 188 19.27 -9.49 3.20
N GLN A 189 17.96 -9.27 3.00
CA GLN A 189 16.90 -10.15 3.51
C GLN A 189 16.31 -11.06 2.43
N LEU A 190 16.49 -10.71 1.15
CA LEU A 190 15.99 -11.48 0.01
C LEU A 190 17.11 -11.72 -0.99
N ASP A 191 17.32 -12.99 -1.34
CA ASP A 191 18.39 -13.41 -2.26
C ASP A 191 18.33 -12.68 -3.61
N ALA A 192 17.12 -12.45 -4.13
CA ALA A 192 16.91 -11.72 -5.39
C ALA A 192 17.38 -10.25 -5.30
N LEU A 193 17.04 -9.57 -4.21
CA LEU A 193 17.45 -8.18 -3.95
C LEU A 193 18.96 -8.09 -3.73
N GLN A 194 19.53 -9.03 -2.96
CA GLN A 194 20.97 -9.11 -2.70
C GLN A 194 21.76 -9.35 -3.99
N ALA A 195 21.32 -10.28 -4.83
CA ALA A 195 21.99 -10.62 -6.08
C ALA A 195 21.95 -9.47 -7.10
N ALA A 196 20.84 -8.73 -7.13
CA ALA A 196 20.68 -7.55 -7.97
C ALA A 196 21.32 -6.28 -7.39
N HIS A 197 21.74 -6.33 -6.12
CA HIS A 197 22.25 -5.17 -5.37
C HIS A 197 21.26 -4.00 -5.40
N VAL A 198 20.00 -4.28 -5.05
CA VAL A 198 18.93 -3.29 -4.96
C VAL A 198 18.15 -3.45 -3.66
N VAL A 199 17.54 -2.36 -3.19
CA VAL A 199 16.55 -2.42 -2.10
C VAL A 199 15.16 -2.79 -2.63
N ASP A 200 14.23 -3.14 -1.75
CA ASP A 200 12.84 -3.46 -2.12
C ASP A 200 12.09 -2.22 -2.63
N ALA A 201 11.51 -2.33 -3.84
CA ALA A 201 10.71 -1.27 -4.45
C ALA A 201 9.51 -0.87 -3.57
N GLY A 202 8.80 -1.85 -3.02
CA GLY A 202 7.66 -1.60 -2.14
C GLY A 202 8.06 -0.86 -0.87
N GLY A 203 9.17 -1.27 -0.27
CA GLY A 203 9.77 -0.66 0.91
C GLY A 203 10.12 0.82 0.69
N VAL A 204 10.80 1.14 -0.42
CA VAL A 204 11.11 2.54 -0.79
C VAL A 204 9.82 3.35 -0.99
N GLY A 205 8.83 2.78 -1.67
CA GLY A 205 7.51 3.40 -1.84
C GLY A 205 6.84 3.73 -0.51
N MET A 206 6.89 2.81 0.47
CA MET A 206 6.33 3.04 1.80
C MET A 206 7.12 4.09 2.60
N LEU A 207 8.46 4.11 2.48
CA LEU A 207 9.30 5.15 3.09
C LEU A 207 8.89 6.55 2.60
N LEU A 208 8.70 6.72 1.28
CA LEU A 208 8.22 7.97 0.68
C LEU A 208 6.85 8.38 1.24
N ILE A 209 5.93 7.43 1.37
CA ILE A 209 4.58 7.67 1.92
C ILE A 209 4.66 8.13 3.38
N LEU A 210 5.53 7.52 4.19
CA LEU A 210 5.72 7.91 5.60
C LEU A 210 6.37 9.29 5.73
N ASP A 211 7.39 9.61 4.91
CA ASP A 211 7.99 10.96 4.91
C ASP A 211 6.98 12.02 4.44
N CYS A 212 6.09 11.67 3.50
CA CYS A 212 4.96 12.52 3.13
C CYS A 212 4.00 12.76 4.30
N LEU A 213 3.76 11.77 5.17
CA LEU A 213 2.94 11.95 6.37
C LEU A 213 3.62 12.92 7.34
N ARG A 214 4.91 12.70 7.60
CA ARG A 214 5.77 13.55 8.44
C ARG A 214 5.75 15.00 7.95
N SER A 215 6.10 15.23 6.68
CA SER A 215 6.03 16.54 6.01
C SER A 215 4.63 17.16 6.11
N ALA A 216 3.58 16.38 5.88
CA ALA A 216 2.21 16.87 5.94
C ALA A 216 1.69 17.12 7.36
N VAL A 217 2.31 16.60 8.41
CA VAL A 217 1.93 16.90 9.81
C VAL A 217 2.75 18.06 10.35
N LEU A 218 4.07 18.03 10.13
CA LEU A 218 5.01 19.04 10.64
C LEU A 218 5.02 20.33 9.83
N GLY A 219 4.54 20.29 8.58
CA GLY A 219 4.58 21.45 7.69
C GLY A 219 5.97 21.71 7.11
N GLU A 220 6.80 20.67 7.06
CA GLU A 220 8.17 20.71 6.53
C GLU A 220 8.22 20.14 5.11
N GLU A 221 9.37 20.28 4.44
CA GLU A 221 9.60 19.66 3.14
C GLU A 221 9.92 18.17 3.25
N LEU A 222 9.81 17.44 2.13
CA LEU A 222 10.29 16.06 2.04
C LEU A 222 11.81 16.04 2.19
N ARG A 223 12.33 14.98 2.82
CA ARG A 223 13.76 14.77 3.01
C ARG A 223 14.33 14.03 1.81
N SER A 224 14.84 14.78 0.83
CA SER A 224 15.44 14.20 -0.38
C SER A 224 16.60 13.25 -0.06
N GLU A 225 17.33 13.54 1.01
CA GLU A 225 18.48 12.79 1.50
C GLU A 225 18.14 11.37 1.99
N LEU A 226 16.86 11.06 2.25
CA LEU A 226 16.44 9.69 2.62
C LEU A 226 16.70 8.68 1.50
N LEU A 227 16.81 9.16 0.26
CA LEU A 227 16.98 8.31 -0.92
C LEU A 227 18.44 8.16 -1.33
N ASP A 228 19.33 8.97 -0.74
CA ASP A 228 20.74 9.00 -1.10
C ASP A 228 21.43 7.72 -0.62
N GLY A 229 22.16 7.06 -1.52
CA GLY A 229 22.90 5.83 -1.19
C GLY A 229 22.05 4.58 -1.04
N LEU A 230 20.75 4.62 -1.38
CA LEU A 230 19.96 3.41 -1.55
C LEU A 230 20.39 2.69 -2.82
N HIS A 231 20.88 1.45 -2.71
CA HIS A 231 21.36 0.70 -3.86
C HIS A 231 20.25 0.45 -4.89
N GLY A 232 20.59 0.64 -6.16
CA GLY A 232 19.67 0.52 -7.30
C GLY A 232 18.76 1.72 -7.51
N TYR A 233 18.83 2.73 -6.65
CA TYR A 233 17.91 3.85 -6.68
C TYR A 233 18.54 5.14 -7.21
N ASP A 234 19.83 5.21 -7.54
CA ASP A 234 20.44 6.44 -8.07
C ASP A 234 19.86 6.81 -9.45
N LEU A 235 19.90 8.10 -9.83
CA LEU A 235 19.33 8.57 -11.11
C LEU A 235 19.95 7.93 -12.36
N GLN A 236 21.17 7.38 -12.22
CA GLN A 236 21.92 6.76 -13.30
C GLN A 236 21.82 5.23 -13.27
N ASP A 237 21.17 4.66 -12.24
CA ASP A 237 21.07 3.21 -12.11
C ASP A 237 20.21 2.63 -13.25
N PRO A 238 20.61 1.47 -13.80
CA PRO A 238 19.88 0.84 -14.89
C PRO A 238 18.53 0.29 -14.40
N HIS A 239 17.61 0.10 -15.35
CA HIS A 239 16.33 -0.54 -15.09
C HIS A 239 16.52 -2.05 -14.93
N ILE A 240 16.91 -2.50 -13.74
CA ILE A 240 17.30 -3.89 -13.45
C ILE A 240 16.22 -4.90 -13.85
N HIS A 241 14.94 -4.58 -13.62
CA HIS A 241 13.84 -5.47 -14.00
C HIS A 241 13.91 -5.91 -15.47
N THR A 242 14.34 -5.03 -16.38
CA THR A 242 14.43 -5.31 -17.83
C THR A 242 15.41 -6.42 -18.21
N GLY A 243 16.36 -6.75 -17.34
CA GLY A 243 17.32 -7.83 -17.53
C GLY A 243 16.93 -9.15 -16.86
N MET A 244 15.85 -9.17 -16.08
CA MET A 244 15.40 -10.37 -15.36
C MET A 244 14.54 -11.27 -16.27
N PRO A 245 14.52 -12.59 -16.07
CA PRO A 245 13.56 -13.47 -16.73
C PRO A 245 12.13 -13.01 -16.49
N ASP A 246 11.28 -13.14 -17.50
CA ASP A 246 9.84 -12.92 -17.35
C ASP A 246 9.26 -14.07 -16.51
N ASP A 247 8.43 -13.73 -15.51
CA ASP A 247 7.67 -14.74 -14.77
C ASP A 247 6.46 -15.18 -15.59
N ASP A 248 6.23 -16.49 -15.62
CA ASP A 248 5.07 -17.10 -16.26
C ASP A 248 3.82 -16.98 -15.36
N GLY A 249 2.66 -16.79 -15.97
CA GLY A 249 1.37 -16.82 -15.30
C GLY A 249 0.66 -15.47 -15.27
N VAL A 250 -0.43 -15.42 -14.53
CA VAL A 250 -1.34 -14.28 -14.48
C VAL A 250 -1.67 -13.87 -13.05
N GLU A 251 -1.90 -12.58 -12.89
CA GLU A 251 -2.58 -12.00 -11.74
C GLU A 251 -4.09 -12.11 -11.94
N VAL A 252 -4.79 -12.64 -10.94
CA VAL A 252 -6.26 -12.59 -10.85
C VAL A 252 -6.65 -11.70 -9.68
N MET A 253 -7.37 -10.63 -9.98
CA MET A 253 -7.96 -9.74 -8.98
C MET A 253 -9.47 -9.70 -9.10
N CYS A 254 -10.17 -9.61 -7.97
CA CYS A 254 -11.62 -9.35 -7.98
C CYS A 254 -12.10 -8.82 -6.63
N THR A 255 -13.38 -8.45 -6.58
CA THR A 255 -14.09 -8.26 -5.32
C THR A 255 -15.25 -9.23 -5.22
N ILE A 256 -15.42 -9.87 -4.07
CA ILE A 256 -16.50 -10.85 -3.85
C ILE A 256 -17.12 -10.66 -2.47
N SER A 257 -18.44 -10.73 -2.38
CA SER A 257 -19.13 -10.77 -1.08
C SER A 257 -19.10 -12.20 -0.55
N LEU A 258 -18.62 -12.43 0.68
CA LEU A 258 -18.50 -13.75 1.31
C LEU A 258 -18.73 -13.69 2.82
N SER A 259 -19.22 -14.80 3.41
CA SER A 259 -19.15 -14.98 4.86
C SER A 259 -17.69 -15.11 5.32
N PRO A 260 -17.34 -14.85 6.59
CA PRO A 260 -15.98 -15.07 7.08
C PRO A 260 -15.47 -16.50 6.89
N LEU A 261 -16.35 -17.50 6.98
CA LEU A 261 -15.99 -18.91 6.77
C LEU A 261 -15.69 -19.20 5.30
N ASP A 262 -16.50 -18.69 4.39
CA ASP A 262 -16.27 -18.85 2.95
C ASP A 262 -15.01 -18.10 2.51
N ALA A 263 -14.73 -16.93 3.09
CA ALA A 263 -13.50 -16.19 2.83
C ALA A 263 -12.25 -16.97 3.28
N ALA A 264 -12.29 -17.59 4.46
CA ALA A 264 -11.21 -18.47 4.92
C ALA A 264 -11.04 -19.70 4.02
N THR A 265 -12.16 -20.31 3.59
CA THR A 265 -12.16 -21.45 2.65
C THR A 265 -11.59 -21.06 1.28
N LEU A 266 -11.97 -19.89 0.77
CA LEU A 266 -11.44 -19.37 -0.50
C LEU A 266 -9.95 -19.13 -0.40
N ARG A 267 -9.48 -18.49 0.69
CA ARG A 267 -8.04 -18.25 0.90
C ARG A 267 -7.24 -19.54 0.82
N GLN A 268 -7.63 -20.56 1.58
CA GLN A 268 -6.95 -21.86 1.54
C GLN A 268 -6.93 -22.47 0.13
N ARG A 269 -8.03 -22.40 -0.62
CA ARG A 269 -8.07 -22.93 -1.99
C ARG A 269 -7.15 -22.15 -2.92
N LEU A 270 -7.05 -20.83 -2.77
CA LEU A 270 -6.15 -20.01 -3.59
C LEU A 270 -4.69 -20.29 -3.24
N ASP A 271 -4.37 -20.53 -1.96
CA ASP A 271 -3.03 -20.91 -1.50
C ASP A 271 -2.56 -22.25 -2.09
N GLU A 272 -3.49 -23.15 -2.41
CA GLU A 272 -3.20 -24.43 -3.09
C GLU A 272 -3.01 -24.25 -4.61
N LEU A 273 -3.53 -23.16 -5.19
CA LEU A 273 -3.54 -22.91 -6.64
C LEU A 273 -2.41 -22.00 -7.11
N GLY A 274 -1.87 -21.18 -6.23
CA GLY A 274 -0.82 -20.24 -6.55
C GLY A 274 -0.32 -19.50 -5.32
N ASP A 275 0.20 -18.31 -5.57
CA ASP A 275 1.07 -17.60 -4.65
C ASP A 275 0.72 -16.11 -4.63
N SER A 276 1.40 -15.36 -3.76
CA SER A 276 1.07 -13.94 -3.49
C SER A 276 -0.42 -13.70 -3.17
N VAL A 277 -1.05 -14.64 -2.48
CA VAL A 277 -2.48 -14.53 -2.15
C VAL A 277 -2.70 -13.41 -1.14
N ILE A 278 -3.44 -12.38 -1.53
CA ILE A 278 -3.94 -11.33 -0.63
C ILE A 278 -5.46 -11.40 -0.60
N MET A 279 -6.00 -11.51 0.61
CA MET A 279 -7.43 -11.33 0.82
C MET A 279 -7.69 -10.37 1.97
N SER A 280 -8.42 -9.29 1.71
CA SER A 280 -8.80 -8.34 2.75
C SER A 280 -10.24 -7.88 2.62
N GLN A 281 -10.89 -7.73 3.77
CA GLN A 281 -12.21 -7.13 3.86
C GLN A 281 -12.21 -5.67 3.36
N VAL A 282 -13.23 -5.32 2.59
CA VAL A 282 -13.51 -3.96 2.10
C VAL A 282 -14.66 -3.39 2.90
N GLY A 283 -14.39 -2.28 3.60
CA GLY A 283 -15.37 -1.61 4.46
C GLY A 283 -15.71 -2.40 5.74
N PRO A 284 -16.32 -1.74 6.74
CA PRO A 284 -16.48 -2.32 8.08
C PRO A 284 -17.73 -3.17 8.28
N SER A 285 -18.71 -3.09 7.36
CA SER A 285 -20.06 -3.60 7.60
C SER A 285 -20.36 -4.84 6.76
N ALA A 286 -21.03 -5.81 7.39
CA ALA A 286 -21.66 -6.91 6.68
C ALA A 286 -22.96 -6.45 6.01
N ASP A 287 -23.36 -7.14 4.95
CA ASP A 287 -24.71 -7.07 4.41
C ASP A 287 -25.73 -7.74 5.35
N ALA A 288 -27.01 -7.70 4.96
CA ALA A 288 -28.12 -8.26 5.75
C ALA A 288 -27.97 -9.77 6.03
N ASP A 289 -27.18 -10.47 5.22
CA ASP A 289 -26.93 -11.90 5.31
C ASP A 289 -25.62 -12.22 6.07
N GLY A 290 -24.98 -11.22 6.68
CA GLY A 290 -23.74 -11.38 7.44
C GLY A 290 -22.50 -11.58 6.57
N ARG A 291 -22.55 -11.20 5.28
CA ARG A 291 -21.44 -11.33 4.34
C ARG A 291 -20.72 -10.00 4.21
N TYR A 292 -19.41 -10.07 4.01
CA TYR A 292 -18.56 -8.90 3.83
C TYR A 292 -18.04 -8.86 2.41
N ARG A 293 -17.76 -7.67 1.86
CA ARG A 293 -16.98 -7.55 0.62
C ARG A 293 -15.51 -7.87 0.90
N TRP A 294 -14.90 -8.66 0.04
CA TRP A 294 -13.48 -9.04 0.10
C TRP A 294 -12.79 -8.66 -1.20
N ARG A 295 -11.66 -7.97 -1.11
CA ARG A 295 -10.70 -7.85 -2.20
C ARG A 295 -9.86 -9.11 -2.23
N VAL A 296 -9.72 -9.70 -3.40
CA VAL A 296 -8.94 -10.91 -3.65
C VAL A 296 -7.89 -10.60 -4.70
N HIS A 297 -6.68 -11.06 -4.45
CA HIS A 297 -5.52 -11.04 -5.34
C HIS A 297 -4.85 -12.41 -5.25
N VAL A 298 -4.47 -12.99 -6.38
CA VAL A 298 -3.66 -14.20 -6.45
C VAL A 298 -2.86 -14.22 -7.75
N HIS A 299 -1.62 -14.72 -7.69
CA HIS A 299 -0.82 -15.07 -8.86
C HIS A 299 -1.03 -16.56 -9.14
N VAL A 300 -1.38 -16.92 -10.38
CA VAL A 300 -1.59 -18.32 -10.79
C VAL A 300 -1.03 -18.58 -12.17
N PRO A 301 -0.56 -19.81 -12.47
CA PRO A 301 -0.13 -20.17 -13.82
C PRO A 301 -1.26 -20.10 -14.87
N ASP A 302 -2.50 -20.43 -14.48
CA ASP A 302 -3.70 -20.38 -15.32
C ASP A 302 -4.84 -19.72 -14.53
N PRO A 303 -5.54 -18.71 -15.07
CA PRO A 303 -6.65 -18.06 -14.36
C PRO A 303 -7.86 -18.98 -14.14
N ALA A 304 -8.07 -20.01 -14.97
CA ALA A 304 -9.32 -20.76 -14.96
C ALA A 304 -9.60 -21.51 -13.64
N PRO A 305 -8.65 -22.24 -13.02
CA PRO A 305 -8.84 -22.85 -11.70
C PRO A 305 -9.17 -21.83 -10.60
N ALA A 306 -8.45 -20.70 -10.55
CA ALA A 306 -8.68 -19.65 -9.55
C ALA A 306 -10.07 -19.02 -9.70
N LEU A 307 -10.46 -18.66 -10.92
CA LEU A 307 -11.80 -18.13 -11.20
C LEU A 307 -12.90 -19.14 -10.90
N GLY A 308 -12.66 -20.43 -11.14
CA GLY A 308 -13.55 -21.52 -10.76
C GLY A 308 -13.74 -21.61 -9.24
N ALA A 309 -12.64 -21.54 -8.47
CA ALA A 309 -12.69 -21.54 -7.02
C ALA A 309 -13.47 -20.33 -6.47
N ILE A 310 -13.21 -19.12 -6.99
CA ILE A 310 -13.90 -17.89 -6.61
C ILE A 310 -15.41 -18.01 -6.90
N ARG A 311 -15.78 -18.39 -8.13
CA ARG A 311 -17.19 -18.50 -8.57
C ARG A 311 -17.96 -19.60 -7.85
N SER A 312 -17.28 -20.59 -7.27
CA SER A 312 -17.92 -21.65 -6.50
C SER A 312 -18.51 -21.18 -5.16
N LEU A 313 -18.09 -20.01 -4.65
CA LEU A 313 -18.50 -19.46 -3.35
C LEU A 313 -19.36 -18.19 -3.46
N GLY A 314 -19.48 -17.61 -4.67
CA GLY A 314 -20.31 -16.45 -4.94
C GLY A 314 -19.98 -15.80 -6.28
N ASP A 315 -20.68 -14.72 -6.60
CA ASP A 315 -20.46 -13.96 -7.84
C ASP A 315 -19.40 -12.87 -7.63
N PRO A 316 -18.24 -12.93 -8.30
CA PRO A 316 -17.24 -11.88 -8.22
C PRO A 316 -17.61 -10.69 -9.10
N ALA A 317 -17.31 -9.49 -8.61
CA ALA A 317 -17.32 -8.23 -9.32
C ALA A 317 -15.89 -7.78 -9.65
N ASP A 318 -15.76 -6.88 -10.64
CA ASP A 318 -14.50 -6.23 -11.03
C ASP A 318 -13.35 -7.22 -11.26
N VAL A 319 -13.67 -8.34 -11.91
CA VAL A 319 -12.68 -9.36 -12.24
C VAL A 319 -11.68 -8.80 -13.26
N SER A 320 -10.41 -8.82 -12.89
CA SER A 320 -9.28 -8.47 -13.74
C SER A 320 -8.36 -9.69 -13.84
N VAL A 321 -7.84 -9.93 -15.04
CA VAL A 321 -6.76 -10.90 -15.28
C VAL A 321 -5.66 -10.17 -16.06
N SER A 322 -4.47 -10.15 -15.50
CA SER A 322 -3.28 -9.46 -16.04
C SER A 322 -2.17 -10.49 -16.23
N GLU A 323 -1.38 -10.42 -17.31
CA GLU A 323 -0.13 -11.19 -17.37
C GLU A 323 0.85 -10.68 -16.31
N LEU A 324 1.55 -11.59 -15.62
CA LEU A 324 2.57 -11.22 -14.63
C LEU A 324 3.81 -10.61 -15.27
N ALA A 325 4.09 -10.94 -16.52
CA ALA A 325 5.10 -10.25 -17.31
C ALA A 325 4.51 -9.88 -18.67
N LEU A 326 4.62 -8.62 -19.05
CA LEU A 326 4.33 -8.21 -20.42
C LEU A 326 5.47 -8.69 -21.34
N PRO A 327 5.18 -9.31 -22.50
CA PRO A 327 6.22 -9.72 -23.43
C PRO A 327 7.12 -8.54 -23.79
N ARG A 328 8.41 -8.61 -23.44
CA ARG A 328 9.39 -7.60 -23.85
C ARG A 328 9.64 -7.71 -25.35
N ASP A 329 9.60 -6.58 -26.06
CA ASP A 329 9.87 -6.55 -27.49
C ASP A 329 11.32 -7.05 -27.74
N PRO A 330 11.51 -8.16 -28.49
CA PRO A 330 12.84 -8.73 -28.72
C PRO A 330 13.76 -7.83 -29.55
N SER A 331 13.28 -6.69 -30.07
CA SER A 331 14.04 -5.78 -30.93
C SER A 331 14.98 -4.81 -30.20
N GLY A 332 15.18 -4.96 -28.89
CA GLY A 332 16.14 -4.20 -28.08
C GLY A 332 17.61 -4.64 -28.21
N GLU A 333 17.97 -5.46 -29.20
CA GLU A 333 19.38 -5.66 -29.56
C GLU A 333 19.94 -4.33 -30.06
N VAL A 334 20.65 -3.63 -29.18
CA VAL A 334 21.59 -2.59 -29.56
C VAL A 334 22.58 -3.24 -30.52
N SER A 335 22.38 -2.99 -31.81
CA SER A 335 23.31 -3.35 -32.86
C SER A 335 24.65 -2.66 -32.60
N ALA A 336 25.50 -3.33 -31.83
CA ALA A 336 26.91 -3.03 -31.65
C ALA A 336 27.73 -3.65 -32.79
N GLU A 337 27.38 -3.33 -34.04
CA GLU A 337 28.23 -3.55 -35.20
C GLU A 337 28.01 -2.40 -36.19
N GLY A 338 28.99 -1.49 -36.31
CA GLY A 338 28.80 -0.38 -37.24
C GLY A 338 29.84 0.73 -37.36
N ARG A 339 31.14 0.41 -37.31
CA ARG A 339 32.30 1.22 -37.77
C ARG A 339 32.82 2.37 -36.91
#